data_AF-A0A8J3KFW5-F1
#
_entry.id   AF-A0A8J3KFW5-F1
#
_cell.length_a   1.000
_cell.length_b   1.000
_cell.length_c   1.000
_cell.angle_alpha   90.00
_cell.angle_beta   90.00
_cell.angle_gamma   90.00
#
_symmetry.space_group_name_H-M   'P 1'
#
loop_
_entity.id
_entity.type
_entity.pdbx_description
1 polymer ?
#
loop_
_entity_poly.entity_id
_entity_poly.type
_entity_poly.pdbx_seq_one_letter_code
_entity_poly.pdbx_strand_id
1 'polypeptide(L)'
;MALGPDEESRLAELAERTRAEDPHFALGLGAGEPRPPAEYRKRRRSGLRIALSLVGFALAVFLFATGAPGGGFLAALGAVLALAAVGDGFADPSD
;
A
#
# COMPACT_ATOMS: atom_id res chain seq x y z
N MET A 1 -33.44 -20.17 1.97
CA MET A 1 -32.70 -21.14 2.80
C MET A 1 -32.33 -20.39 4.07
N ALA A 2 -32.82 -20.82 5.23
CA ALA A 2 -32.42 -20.22 6.51
C ALA A 2 -31.09 -20.86 6.93
N LEU A 3 -30.18 -20.07 7.50
CA LEU A 3 -28.92 -20.57 8.03
C LEU A 3 -29.19 -21.36 9.31
N GLY A 4 -28.37 -22.38 9.56
CA GLY A 4 -28.36 -23.06 10.86
C GLY A 4 -27.76 -22.17 11.96
N PRO A 5 -28.06 -22.43 13.24
CA PRO A 5 -27.52 -21.66 14.36
C PRO A 5 -25.98 -21.69 14.42
N ASP A 6 -25.37 -22.81 14.01
CA ASP A 6 -23.92 -22.95 13.94
C ASP A 6 -23.31 -22.08 12.84
N GLU A 7 -24.01 -21.93 11.71
CA GLU A 7 -23.57 -21.08 10.60
C GLU A 7 -23.68 -19.61 10.97
N GLU A 8 -24.76 -19.21 11.64
CA GLU A 8 -24.90 -17.85 12.18
C GLU A 8 -23.79 -17.50 13.17
N SER A 9 -23.45 -18.43 14.08
CA SER A 9 -22.36 -18.23 15.04
C SER A 9 -21.00 -18.05 14.35
N ARG A 10 -20.70 -18.90 13.36
CA ARG A 10 -19.45 -18.79 12.57
C ARG A 10 -19.38 -17.49 11.77
N LEU A 11 -20.50 -17.04 11.20
CA LEU A 11 -20.57 -15.77 10.49
C LEU A 11 -20.40 -14.57 11.43
N ALA A 12 -20.97 -14.64 12.64
CA ALA A 12 -20.79 -13.61 13.65
C ALA A 12 -19.33 -13.51 14.10
N GLU A 13 -18.67 -14.64 14.33
CA GLU A 13 -17.23 -14.67 14.66
C GLU A 13 -16.38 -14.11 13.52
N LEU A 14 -16.67 -14.50 12.27
CA LEU A 14 -15.96 -14.00 11.11
C LEU A 14 -16.15 -12.49 10.96
N ALA A 15 -17.38 -12.00 11.12
CA ALA A 15 -17.68 -10.57 11.05
C ALA A 15 -16.92 -9.79 12.12
N GLU A 16 -16.77 -10.33 13.32
CA GLU A 16 -16.03 -9.69 14.41
C GLU A 16 -14.53 -9.62 14.11
N ARG A 17 -13.93 -10.73 13.67
CA ARG A 17 -12.52 -10.72 13.20
C ARG A 17 -12.32 -9.72 12.07
N THR A 18 -13.19 -9.72 11.07
CA THR A 18 -13.10 -8.80 9.93
C THR A 18 -13.20 -7.33 10.38
N ARG A 19 -14.05 -7.00 11.36
CA ARG A 19 -14.11 -5.65 11.94
C ARG A 19 -12.82 -5.26 12.65
N ALA A 20 -12.20 -6.18 13.39
CA ALA A 20 -10.94 -5.94 14.08
C ALA A 20 -9.77 -5.76 13.11
N GLU A 21 -9.70 -6.56 12.06
CA GLU A 21 -8.60 -6.56 11.07
C GLU A 21 -8.73 -5.44 10.03
N ASP A 22 -9.94 -5.18 9.52
CA ASP A 22 -10.20 -4.15 8.52
C ASP A 22 -11.54 -3.42 8.76
N PRO A 23 -11.55 -2.43 9.69
CA PRO A 23 -12.75 -1.64 9.99
C PRO A 23 -13.34 -0.94 8.77
N HIS A 24 -12.49 -0.50 7.84
CA HIS A 24 -12.94 0.21 6.65
C HIS A 24 -13.66 -0.71 5.67
N PHE A 25 -13.19 -1.94 5.52
CA PHE A 25 -13.88 -2.96 4.73
C PHE A 25 -15.24 -3.29 5.36
N ALA A 26 -15.27 -3.58 6.66
CA ALA A 26 -16.50 -3.93 7.37
C ALA A 26 -17.56 -2.82 7.33
N LEU A 27 -17.15 -1.56 7.53
CA LEU A 27 -18.05 -0.40 7.42
C LEU A 27 -18.59 -0.22 5.99
N GLY A 28 -17.75 -0.35 4.97
CA GLY A 28 -18.19 -0.24 3.58
C GLY A 28 -19.18 -1.34 3.20
N LEU A 29 -18.89 -2.58 3.60
CA LEU A 29 -19.77 -3.73 3.37
C LEU A 29 -21.15 -3.51 4.02
N GLY A 30 -21.18 -3.03 5.28
CA GLY A 30 -22.42 -2.75 6.00
C GLY A 30 -23.20 -1.55 5.46
N ALA A 31 -22.53 -0.58 4.83
CA ALA A 31 -23.15 0.59 4.21
C ALA A 31 -23.63 0.34 2.77
N GLY A 32 -23.39 -0.84 2.19
CA GLY A 32 -23.68 -1.14 0.80
C GLY A 32 -22.70 -0.51 -0.20
N GLU A 33 -21.58 0.03 0.28
CA GLU A 33 -20.49 0.60 -0.52
C GLU A 33 -19.20 -0.20 -0.25
N PRO A 34 -19.06 -1.39 -0.84
CA PRO A 34 -17.95 -2.30 -0.55
C PRO A 34 -16.62 -1.62 -0.86
N ARG A 35 -15.79 -1.48 0.19
CA ARG A 35 -14.42 -0.98 0.06
C ARG A 35 -13.47 -2.14 -0.20
N PRO A 36 -12.38 -1.96 -0.96
CA PRO A 36 -11.41 -3.01 -1.18
C PRO A 36 -10.71 -3.42 0.13
N PRO A 37 -10.51 -4.71 0.40
CA PRO A 37 -9.74 -5.21 1.55
C PRO A 37 -8.36 -4.56 1.74
N ALA A 38 -7.87 -4.55 2.98
CA ALA A 38 -6.65 -3.88 3.40
C ALA A 38 -5.43 -4.26 2.54
N GLU A 39 -5.26 -5.55 2.21
CA GLU A 39 -4.17 -6.06 1.37
C GLU A 39 -4.10 -5.35 0.01
N TYR A 40 -5.25 -5.18 -0.66
CA TYR A 40 -5.31 -4.49 -1.94
C TYR A 40 -5.03 -2.99 -1.79
N ARG A 41 -5.41 -2.38 -0.67
CA ARG A 41 -5.08 -0.98 -0.38
C ARG A 41 -3.59 -0.79 -0.10
N LYS A 42 -2.95 -1.73 0.59
CA LYS A 42 -1.49 -1.73 0.84
C LYS A 42 -0.72 -1.77 -0.48
N ARG A 43 -1.07 -2.70 -1.38
CA ARG A 43 -0.45 -2.82 -2.71
C ARG A 43 -0.60 -1.56 -3.56
N ARG A 44 -1.74 -0.87 -3.46
CA ARG A 44 -1.92 0.41 -4.17
C ARG A 44 -1.04 1.53 -3.62
N ARG A 45 -0.83 1.56 -2.29
CA ARG A 45 0.07 2.53 -1.64
C ARG A 45 1.54 2.26 -1.97
N SER A 46 1.97 0.99 -2.03
CA SER A 46 3.35 0.66 -2.43
C SER A 46 3.63 1.06 -3.87
N GLY A 47 2.71 0.80 -4.81
CA GLY A 47 2.84 1.26 -6.20
C GLY A 47 2.99 2.78 -6.33
N LEU A 48 2.23 3.56 -5.54
CA LEU A 48 2.36 5.03 -5.53
C LEU A 48 3.73 5.49 -5.00
N ARG A 49 4.23 4.86 -3.94
CA ARG A 49 5.56 5.17 -3.37
C ARG A 49 6.69 4.88 -4.38
N ILE A 50 6.61 3.73 -5.07
CA ILE A 50 7.55 3.35 -6.12
C ILE A 50 7.48 4.35 -7.29
N ALA A 51 6.28 4.72 -7.74
CA ALA A 51 6.13 5.70 -8.80
C ALA A 51 6.74 7.06 -8.41
N LEU A 52 6.48 7.52 -7.18
CA LEU A 52 7.01 8.79 -6.69
C LEU A 52 8.54 8.75 -6.58
N SER A 53 9.12 7.64 -6.13
CA SER A 53 10.56 7.49 -6.03
C SER A 53 11.25 7.45 -7.40
N LEU A 54 10.64 6.77 -8.39
CA LEU A 54 11.13 6.77 -9.77
C LEU A 54 11.07 8.17 -10.41
N VAL A 55 9.99 8.92 -10.18
CA VAL A 55 9.86 10.30 -10.67
C VAL A 55 10.93 11.19 -10.04
N GLY A 56 11.14 11.10 -8.72
CA GLY A 56 12.18 11.85 -8.01
C GLY A 56 13.59 11.51 -8.54
N PHE A 57 13.87 10.23 -8.77
CA PHE A 57 15.13 9.78 -9.36
C PHE A 57 15.35 10.32 -10.78
N ALA A 58 14.34 10.21 -11.65
CA ALA A 58 14.42 10.72 -13.02
C ALA A 58 14.67 12.24 -13.06
N LEU A 59 13.98 13.01 -12.21
CA LEU A 59 14.18 14.45 -12.09
C LEU A 59 15.60 14.79 -11.64
N ALA A 60 16.13 14.03 -10.68
CA ALA A 60 17.47 14.25 -10.17
C ALA A 60 18.57 13.94 -11.20
N VAL A 61 18.42 12.86 -11.98
CA VAL A 61 19.30 12.54 -13.11
C VAL A 61 19.25 13.65 -14.18
N PHE A 62 18.07 14.17 -14.49
CA PHE A 62 17.91 15.28 -15.43
C PHE A 62 18.62 16.56 -14.96
N LEU A 63 18.46 16.94 -13.68
CA LEU A 63 19.14 18.09 -13.09
C LEU A 63 20.67 17.91 -13.07
N PHE A 64 21.15 16.69 -12.82
CA PHE A 64 22.56 16.36 -12.93
C PHE A 64 23.08 16.51 -14.37
N ALA A 65 22.38 15.95 -15.36
CA ALA A 65 22.76 16.00 -16.76
C ALA A 65 22.78 17.43 -17.34
N THR A 66 21.93 18.32 -16.81
CA THR A 66 21.87 19.73 -17.22
C THR A 66 22.90 20.63 -16.52
N GLY A 67 23.77 20.06 -15.67
CA GLY A 67 24.85 20.80 -14.99
C GLY A 67 24.35 21.70 -13.85
N ALA A 68 23.14 21.47 -13.34
CA ALA A 68 22.62 22.23 -12.22
C ALA A 68 23.48 21.97 -10.96
N PRO A 69 23.95 23.01 -10.26
CA PRO A 69 24.71 22.83 -9.02
C PRO A 69 23.82 22.12 -7.99
N GLY A 70 24.30 20.98 -7.48
CA GLY A 70 23.55 20.11 -6.56
C GLY A 70 22.86 18.91 -7.21
N GLY A 71 22.84 18.80 -8.54
CA GLY A 71 22.22 17.67 -9.26
C GLY A 71 22.79 16.30 -8.88
N GLY A 72 24.09 16.20 -8.62
CA GLY A 72 24.73 14.93 -8.23
C GLY A 72 24.32 14.45 -6.84
N PHE A 73 24.16 15.38 -5.89
CA PHE A 73 23.67 15.06 -4.55
C PHE A 73 22.18 14.66 -4.58
N LEU A 74 21.36 15.41 -5.34
CA LEU A 74 19.96 15.05 -5.55
C LEU A 74 19.81 13.68 -6.24
N ALA A 75 20.70 13.36 -7.20
CA ALA A 75 20.68 12.08 -7.89
C ALA A 75 21.02 10.92 -6.96
N ALA A 76 22.04 11.07 -6.11
CA ALA A 76 22.39 10.08 -5.10
C ALA A 76 21.26 9.89 -4.07
N LEU A 77 20.67 10.97 -3.57
CA LEU A 77 19.59 10.92 -2.58
C LEU A 77 18.30 10.32 -3.17
N GLY A 78 17.97 10.66 -4.42
CA GLY A 78 16.88 10.04 -5.18
C GLY A 78 17.10 8.55 -5.41
N ALA A 79 18.34 8.12 -5.73
CA ALA A 79 18.68 6.71 -5.89
C ALA A 79 18.52 5.92 -4.59
N VAL A 80 18.98 6.48 -3.46
CA VAL A 80 18.85 5.85 -2.13
C VAL A 80 17.37 5.72 -1.73
N LEU A 81 16.55 6.76 -1.93
CA LEU A 81 15.12 6.69 -1.66
C LEU A 81 14.39 5.71 -2.58
N ALA A 82 14.76 5.63 -3.86
CA ALA A 82 14.22 4.65 -4.78
C ALA A 82 14.56 3.22 -4.34
N LEU A 83 15.81 2.97 -3.96
CA LEU A 83 16.24 1.66 -3.47
C LEU A 83 15.54 1.29 -2.16
N ALA A 84 15.39 2.22 -1.22
CA ALA A 84 14.69 1.98 0.04
C ALA A 84 13.19 1.69 -0.18
N ALA A 85 12.52 2.45 -1.06
CA ALA A 85 11.12 2.22 -1.40
C ALA A 85 10.89 0.86 -2.11
N VAL A 86 11.88 0.43 -2.91
CA VAL A 86 11.88 -0.91 -3.53
C VAL A 86 12.12 -1.98 -2.46
N GLY A 87 13.09 -1.78 -1.57
CA GLY A 87 13.38 -2.68 -0.45
C GLY A 87 12.18 -2.91 0.46
N ASP A 88 11.51 -1.82 0.89
CA ASP A 88 10.27 -1.89 1.66
C ASP A 88 9.12 -2.55 0.89
N GLY A 89 9.11 -2.43 -0.45
CA GLY A 89 8.11 -3.08 -1.30
C GLY A 89 8.29 -4.59 -1.43
N PHE A 90 9.51 -5.10 -1.22
CA PHE A 90 9.85 -6.53 -1.20
C PHE A 90 9.93 -7.11 0.23
N ALA A 91 10.12 -6.26 1.25
CA ALA A 91 10.19 -6.60 2.66
C ALA A 91 8.84 -6.55 3.38
N ASP A 92 7.73 -6.77 2.67
CA ASP A 92 6.45 -7.19 3.26
C ASP A 92 6.36 -8.73 3.16
N PRO A 93 7.10 -9.52 3.97
CA PRO A 93 6.73 -10.90 4.22
C PRO A 93 5.51 -10.83 5.13
N SER A 94 4.33 -10.97 4.54
CA SER A 94 3.16 -11.38 5.28
C SER A 94 3.34 -12.88 5.61
N ASP A 95 4.19 -13.18 6.59
CA ASP A 95 4.16 -14.41 7.39
C ASP A 95 3.78 -14.03 8.83
#